data_AF-A0A075AQ81-F1
#
_entry.id   AF-A0A075AQ81-F1
#
_cell.length_a   1.000
_cell.length_b   1.000
_cell.length_c   1.000
_cell.angle_alpha   90.00
_cell.angle_beta   90.00
_cell.angle_gamma   90.00
#
_symmetry.space_group_name_H-M   'P 1'
#
loop_
_entity.id
_entity.type
_entity.pdbx_description
1 polymer ?
#
loop_
_entity_poly.entity_id
_entity_poly.type
_entity_poly.pdbx_seq_one_letter_code
_entity_poly.pdbx_strand_id
1 'polypeptide(L)'
;MMKTLFGSGPTLEEQVIQVKKWKQQLKTEERKLDRQIRNIESQEAKVKREIKTAAKQAGGQVVCRTLAKELVRSKRTRERLHTNKAQLSSLSMQLQQQVFAGVIQKSTVIMKLANNLIRLPEMQKTMMDMSKEMMKAEMMEETLGMDDEEIEEEAEEEVDKVLNELTQGIVAPATKLKSSDQQLVDEENMQQRLQDLRS
;
A
#
# COMPACT_ATOMS: atom_id res chain seq x y z
N MET A 1 21.29 -20.22 17.61
CA MET A 1 20.45 -19.33 16.78
C MET A 1 18.99 -19.66 17.09
N MET A 2 18.35 -18.95 18.00
CA MET A 2 16.91 -19.08 18.25
C MET A 2 16.19 -18.06 17.36
N LYS A 3 15.50 -18.56 16.35
CA LYS A 3 14.53 -17.81 15.57
C LYS A 3 13.25 -17.79 16.42
N THR A 4 12.88 -16.63 16.94
CA THR A 4 11.67 -16.44 17.75
C THR A 4 10.42 -16.77 16.95
N LEU A 5 9.59 -17.59 17.58
CA LEU A 5 8.33 -18.19 17.15
C LEU A 5 7.13 -17.23 17.30
N PHE A 6 7.27 -15.94 16.98
CA PHE A 6 6.15 -15.00 17.09
C PHE A 6 6.09 -14.06 15.88
N GLY A 7 4.92 -14.00 15.26
CA GLY A 7 4.55 -13.07 14.19
C GLY A 7 4.70 -11.62 14.64
N SER A 8 5.90 -11.07 14.45
CA SER A 8 6.26 -9.73 14.88
C SER A 8 6.32 -8.84 13.64
N GLY A 9 5.77 -7.62 13.72
CA GLY A 9 5.90 -6.60 12.66
C GLY A 9 7.35 -6.34 12.23
N PRO A 10 7.58 -5.53 11.18
CA PRO A 10 8.89 -5.41 10.57
C PRO A 10 9.96 -5.08 11.62
N THR A 11 11.02 -5.88 11.64
CA THR A 11 12.14 -5.72 12.58
C THR A 11 12.76 -4.34 12.41
N LEU A 12 13.48 -3.85 13.43
CA LEU A 12 14.20 -2.56 13.33
C LEU A 12 15.11 -2.51 12.09
N GLU A 13 15.74 -3.63 11.75
CA GLU A 13 16.56 -3.77 10.54
C GLU A 13 15.73 -3.60 9.26
N GLU A 14 14.57 -4.24 9.18
CA GLU A 14 13.63 -4.09 8.06
C GLU A 14 13.09 -2.66 7.93
N GLN A 15 12.74 -2.02 9.06
CA GLN A 15 12.31 -0.62 9.08
C GLN A 15 13.40 0.33 8.57
N VAL A 16 14.65 0.10 8.97
CA VAL A 16 15.81 0.87 8.47
C VAL A 16 15.98 0.70 6.96
N ILE A 17 15.82 -0.53 6.44
CA ILE A 17 15.90 -0.81 5.00
C ILE A 17 14.76 -0.12 4.24
N GLN A 18 13.52 -0.19 4.75
CA GLN A 18 12.36 0.47 4.14
C GLN A 18 12.54 1.99 4.10
N VAL A 19 12.99 2.61 5.18
CA VAL A 19 13.22 4.06 5.17
C VAL A 19 14.37 4.47 4.29
N LYS A 20 15.44 3.66 4.18
CA LYS A 20 16.47 3.91 3.16
C LYS A 20 15.88 3.92 1.75
N LYS A 21 15.00 2.97 1.42
CA LYS A 21 14.30 2.90 0.12
C LYS A 21 13.43 4.15 -0.10
N TRP A 22 12.57 4.51 0.86
CA TRP A 22 11.71 5.70 0.73
C TRP A 22 12.53 6.99 0.61
N LYS A 23 13.59 7.17 1.40
CA LYS A 23 14.48 8.34 1.27
C LYS A 23 15.15 8.41 -0.10
N GLN A 24 15.53 7.28 -0.70
CA GLN A 24 16.05 7.25 -2.07
C GLN A 24 14.99 7.66 -3.10
N GLN A 25 13.75 7.21 -2.93
CA GLN A 25 12.63 7.63 -3.78
C GLN A 25 12.38 9.14 -3.65
N LEU A 26 12.30 9.67 -2.42
CA LEU A 26 12.15 11.11 -2.16
C LEU A 26 13.26 11.92 -2.82
N LYS A 27 14.52 11.49 -2.70
CA LYS A 27 15.66 12.16 -3.35
C LYS A 27 15.59 12.10 -4.87
N THR A 28 14.95 11.08 -5.44
CA THR A 28 14.72 10.98 -6.89
C THR A 28 13.67 11.99 -7.32
N GLU A 29 12.57 12.11 -6.57
CA GLU A 29 11.54 13.12 -6.81
C GLU A 29 12.06 14.55 -6.64
N GLU A 30 12.85 14.83 -5.60
CA GLU A 30 13.50 16.14 -5.40
C GLU A 30 14.33 16.55 -6.62
N ARG A 31 15.09 15.61 -7.22
CA ARG A 31 15.87 15.87 -8.43
C ARG A 31 15.00 16.14 -9.65
N LYS A 32 13.81 15.54 -9.74
CA LYS A 32 12.86 15.85 -10.82
C LYS A 32 12.33 17.28 -10.67
N LEU A 33 11.96 17.67 -9.45
CA LEU A 33 11.55 19.05 -9.14
C LEU A 33 12.66 20.05 -9.48
N ASP A 34 13.92 19.76 -9.12
CA ASP A 34 15.06 20.62 -9.45
C ASP A 34 15.24 20.82 -10.96
N ARG A 35 15.05 19.75 -11.76
CA ARG A 35 15.09 19.86 -13.23
C ARG A 35 13.95 20.72 -13.76
N GLN A 36 12.74 20.56 -13.23
CA GLN A 36 11.59 21.38 -13.62
C GLN A 36 11.80 22.86 -13.27
N ILE A 37 12.28 23.15 -12.05
CA ILE A 37 12.62 24.51 -11.61
C ILE A 37 13.61 25.16 -12.57
N ARG A 38 14.74 24.48 -12.87
CA ARG A 38 15.75 24.99 -13.80
C ARG A 38 15.21 25.23 -15.20
N ASN A 39 14.33 24.34 -15.69
CA ASN A 39 13.68 24.53 -16.99
C ASN A 39 12.80 25.78 -16.97
N ILE A 40 11.97 25.97 -15.94
CA ILE A 40 11.12 27.15 -15.80
C ILE A 40 11.98 28.42 -15.74
N GLU A 41 13.05 28.44 -14.95
CA GLU A 41 13.96 29.60 -14.86
C GLU A 41 14.58 29.97 -16.21
N SER A 42 14.98 28.98 -17.00
CA SER A 42 15.51 29.18 -18.36
C SER A 42 14.44 29.76 -19.29
N GLN A 43 13.20 29.25 -19.25
CA GLN A 43 12.10 29.79 -20.04
C GLN A 43 11.72 31.21 -19.58
N GLU A 44 11.68 31.48 -18.28
CA GLU A 44 11.47 32.84 -17.76
C GLU A 44 12.53 33.81 -18.26
N ALA A 45 13.80 33.39 -18.37
CA ALA A 45 14.87 34.21 -18.91
C ALA A 45 14.65 34.53 -20.40
N LYS A 46 14.14 33.57 -21.19
CA LYS A 46 13.77 33.78 -22.60
C LYS A 46 12.59 34.73 -22.74
N VAL A 47 11.50 34.51 -21.99
CA VAL A 47 10.32 35.38 -21.98
C VAL A 47 10.69 36.81 -21.59
N LYS A 48 11.61 37.00 -20.62
CA LYS A 48 12.12 38.34 -20.28
C LYS A 48 12.84 39.03 -21.45
N ARG A 49 13.59 38.29 -22.27
CA ARG A 49 14.26 38.83 -23.47
C ARG A 49 13.22 39.17 -24.54
N GLU A 50 12.24 38.29 -24.76
CA GLU A 50 11.14 38.50 -25.70
C GLU A 50 10.31 39.73 -25.35
N ILE A 51 10.00 39.95 -24.07
CA ILE A 51 9.33 41.19 -23.60
C ILE A 51 10.17 42.42 -23.97
N LYS A 52 11.48 42.40 -23.75
CA LYS A 52 12.36 43.54 -24.10
C LYS A 52 12.40 43.80 -25.61
N THR A 53 12.35 42.76 -26.43
CA THR A 53 12.32 42.87 -27.89
C THR A 53 10.96 43.40 -28.36
N ALA A 54 9.86 42.83 -27.88
CA ALA A 54 8.50 43.23 -28.21
C ALA A 54 8.22 44.69 -27.81
N ALA A 55 8.78 45.14 -26.68
CA ALA A 55 8.63 46.52 -26.22
C ALA A 55 9.21 47.58 -27.20
N LYS A 56 10.14 47.19 -28.09
CA LYS A 56 10.74 48.09 -29.09
C LYS A 56 9.95 48.16 -30.40
N GLN A 57 8.97 47.27 -30.59
CA GLN A 57 8.17 47.20 -31.82
C GLN A 57 6.92 48.07 -31.71
N ALA A 58 6.54 48.72 -32.82
CA ALA A 58 5.27 49.44 -32.90
C ALA A 58 4.09 48.46 -32.66
N GLY A 59 3.18 48.80 -31.74
CA GLY A 59 2.06 47.93 -31.36
C GLY A 59 2.42 46.77 -30.40
N GLY A 60 3.67 46.67 -29.93
CA GLY A 60 4.14 45.57 -29.08
C GLY A 60 3.54 45.50 -27.67
N GLN A 61 2.71 46.47 -27.26
CA GLN A 61 2.13 46.55 -25.92
C GLN A 61 1.22 45.35 -25.58
N VAL A 62 0.45 44.86 -26.56
CA VAL A 62 -0.43 43.69 -26.38
C VAL A 62 0.40 42.43 -26.14
N VAL A 63 1.46 42.24 -26.92
CA VAL A 63 2.41 41.11 -26.78
C VAL A 63 3.10 41.15 -25.43
N CYS A 64 3.62 42.32 -25.02
CA CYS A 64 4.24 42.51 -23.72
C CYS A 64 3.29 42.17 -22.57
N ARG A 65 2.01 42.57 -22.66
CA ARG A 65 1.01 42.28 -21.62
C ARG A 65 0.73 40.78 -21.50
N THR A 66 0.67 40.06 -22.62
CA THR A 66 0.48 38.61 -22.62
C THR A 66 1.68 37.88 -22.03
N LEU A 67 2.89 38.19 -22.49
CA LEU A 67 4.14 37.60 -21.99
C LEU A 67 4.37 37.93 -20.50
N ALA A 68 4.00 39.12 -20.04
CA ALA A 68 4.08 39.48 -18.63
C ALA A 68 3.13 38.64 -17.76
N LYS A 69 1.90 38.37 -18.22
CA LYS A 69 0.96 37.47 -17.53
C LYS A 69 1.51 36.05 -17.45
N GLU A 70 2.11 35.56 -18.52
CA GLU A 70 2.78 34.26 -18.55
C GLU A 70 3.95 34.21 -17.55
N LEU A 71 4.81 35.23 -17.53
CA LEU A 71 5.92 35.32 -16.60
C LEU A 71 5.47 35.28 -15.13
N VAL A 72 4.36 35.96 -14.79
CA VAL A 72 3.77 35.91 -13.44
C VAL A 72 3.27 34.51 -13.10
N ARG A 73 2.64 33.81 -14.05
CA ARG A 73 2.19 32.42 -13.87
C ARG A 73 3.38 31.49 -13.65
N SER A 74 4.43 31.59 -14.47
CA SER A 74 5.65 30.79 -14.35
C SER A 74 6.34 30.98 -12.99
N LYS A 75 6.42 32.23 -12.51
CA LYS A 75 6.96 32.53 -11.17
C LYS A 75 6.19 31.83 -10.06
N ARG A 76 4.86 31.87 -10.11
CA ARG A 76 3.99 31.18 -9.13
C ARG A 76 4.18 29.66 -9.19
N THR A 77 4.31 29.10 -10.38
CA THR A 77 4.60 27.67 -10.53
C THR A 77 5.96 27.31 -9.92
N ARG A 78 7.01 28.10 -10.18
CA ARG A 78 8.34 27.89 -9.59
C ARG A 78 8.30 27.93 -8.06
N GLU A 79 7.61 28.91 -7.49
CA GLU A 79 7.47 29.07 -6.03
C GLU A 79 6.76 27.87 -5.38
N ARG A 80 5.71 27.35 -6.04
CA ARG A 80 5.05 26.09 -5.62
C ARG A 80 6.01 24.92 -5.64
N LEU A 81 6.81 24.76 -6.71
CA LEU A 81 7.79 23.67 -6.80
C LEU A 81 8.86 23.76 -5.69
N HIS A 82 9.30 24.96 -5.31
CA HIS A 82 10.20 25.13 -4.16
C HIS A 82 9.54 24.71 -2.85
N THR A 83 8.27 25.06 -2.65
CA THR A 83 7.50 24.65 -1.47
C THR A 83 7.36 23.12 -1.42
N ASN A 84 7.05 22.49 -2.55
CA ASN A 84 6.94 21.04 -2.66
C ASN A 84 8.27 20.35 -2.34
N LYS A 85 9.38 20.90 -2.83
CA LYS A 85 10.73 20.40 -2.51
C LYS A 85 11.00 20.47 -1.01
N ALA A 86 10.66 21.58 -0.35
CA ALA A 86 10.84 21.72 1.10
C ALA A 86 10.01 20.69 1.89
N GLN A 87 8.79 20.40 1.44
CA GLN A 87 7.94 19.37 2.03
C GLN A 87 8.53 17.96 1.88
N LEU A 88 9.13 17.62 0.73
CA LEU A 88 9.86 16.35 0.54
C LEU A 88 11.06 16.24 1.50
N SER A 89 11.84 17.31 1.64
CA SER A 89 12.98 17.32 2.55
C SER A 89 12.54 17.17 4.01
N SER A 90 11.44 17.83 4.40
CA SER A 90 10.82 17.66 5.73
C SER A 90 10.37 16.22 5.96
N LEU A 91 9.72 15.59 4.98
CA LEU A 91 9.29 14.21 5.07
C LEU A 91 10.49 13.25 5.21
N SER A 92 11.55 13.45 4.43
CA SER A 92 12.79 12.68 4.52
C SER A 92 13.45 12.77 5.91
N MET A 93 13.41 13.96 6.53
CA MET A 93 13.91 14.17 7.88
C MET A 93 13.04 13.48 8.92
N GLN A 94 11.72 13.59 8.81
CA GLN A 94 10.78 12.93 9.72
C GLN A 94 10.89 11.40 9.63
N LEU A 95 11.00 10.84 8.42
CA LEU A 95 11.27 9.42 8.22
C LEU A 95 12.54 8.98 8.95
N GLN A 96 13.63 9.73 8.84
CA GLN A 96 14.88 9.41 9.55
C GLN A 96 14.69 9.42 11.07
N GLN A 97 13.97 10.41 11.60
CA GLN A 97 13.76 10.54 13.04
C GLN A 97 12.89 9.40 13.60
N GLN A 98 11.83 9.02 12.89
CA GLN A 98 10.90 8.00 13.36
C GLN A 98 11.48 6.57 13.29
N VAL A 99 12.45 6.31 12.39
CA VAL A 99 13.20 5.04 12.39
C VAL A 99 13.97 4.83 13.68
N PHE A 100 14.66 5.87 14.15
CA PHE A 100 15.42 5.77 15.39
C PHE A 100 14.52 5.60 16.61
N ALA A 101 13.29 6.12 16.54
CA ALA A 101 12.29 5.94 17.58
C ALA A 101 11.52 4.60 17.48
N GLY A 102 11.63 3.87 16.37
CA GLY A 102 10.92 2.61 16.14
C GLY A 102 9.40 2.75 15.96
N VAL A 103 8.88 3.95 15.66
CA VAL A 103 7.43 4.24 15.63
C VAL A 103 6.96 4.83 14.30
N ILE A 104 7.63 4.45 13.20
CA ILE A 104 7.37 4.99 11.86
C ILE A 104 5.92 4.82 11.44
N GLN A 105 5.35 3.63 11.65
CA GLN A 105 4.00 3.26 11.21
C GLN A 105 2.92 4.13 11.87
N LYS A 106 3.11 4.51 13.13
CA LYS A 106 2.15 5.29 13.92
C LYS A 106 2.37 6.81 13.80
N SER A 107 3.29 7.25 12.93
CA SER A 107 3.66 8.66 12.83
C SER A 107 2.62 9.49 12.07
N THR A 108 1.75 10.15 12.84
CA THR A 108 0.78 11.12 12.29
C THR A 108 1.45 12.28 11.55
N VAL A 109 2.68 12.64 11.92
CA VAL A 109 3.45 13.70 11.24
C VAL A 109 3.83 13.27 9.83
N ILE A 110 4.33 12.04 9.66
CA ILE A 110 4.66 11.48 8.35
C ILE A 110 3.39 11.36 7.49
N MET A 111 2.29 10.85 8.06
CA MET A 111 1.02 10.73 7.34
C MET A 111 0.48 12.07 6.85
N LYS A 112 0.53 13.12 7.68
CA LYS A 112 0.11 14.48 7.29
C LYS A 112 0.98 15.04 6.15
N LEU A 113 2.30 14.89 6.25
CA LEU A 113 3.22 15.33 5.20
C LEU A 113 3.00 14.58 3.89
N ALA A 114 2.83 13.26 3.96
CA ALA A 114 2.52 12.43 2.80
C ALA A 114 1.19 12.85 2.16
N ASN A 115 0.13 13.08 2.95
CA ASN A 115 -1.17 13.52 2.42
C ASN A 115 -1.10 14.85 1.66
N ASN A 116 -0.35 15.82 2.19
CA ASN A 116 -0.14 17.10 1.51
C ASN A 116 0.56 16.91 0.17
N LEU A 117 1.55 16.01 0.11
CA LEU A 117 2.31 15.72 -1.10
C LEU A 117 1.49 14.90 -2.12
N ILE A 118 0.56 14.03 -1.69
CA ILE A 118 -0.35 13.28 -2.59
C ILE A 118 -1.18 14.22 -3.47
N ARG A 119 -1.56 15.38 -2.95
CA ARG A 119 -2.36 16.38 -3.69
C ARG A 119 -1.58 17.07 -4.81
N LEU A 120 -0.27 16.85 -4.87
CA LEU A 120 0.61 17.39 -5.90
C LEU A 120 0.68 16.39 -7.05
N PRO A 121 0.25 16.74 -8.28
CA PRO A 121 0.24 15.81 -9.41
C PRO A 121 1.59 15.17 -9.70
N GLU A 122 2.68 15.91 -9.47
CA GLU A 122 4.04 15.41 -9.71
C GLU A 122 4.42 14.29 -8.73
N MET A 123 3.89 14.32 -7.50
CA MET A 123 4.27 13.43 -6.40
C MET A 123 3.20 12.37 -6.08
N GLN A 124 1.99 12.53 -6.62
CA GLN A 124 0.81 11.75 -6.27
C GLN A 124 1.06 10.25 -6.23
N LYS A 125 1.60 9.69 -7.32
CA LYS A 125 1.88 8.25 -7.42
C LYS A 125 2.86 7.80 -6.35
N THR A 126 4.03 8.44 -6.28
CA THR A 126 5.10 8.07 -5.35
C THR A 126 4.63 8.14 -3.89
N MET A 127 3.86 9.17 -3.54
CA MET A 127 3.35 9.35 -2.17
C MET A 127 2.21 8.40 -1.84
N MET A 128 1.35 8.08 -2.82
CA MET A 128 0.30 7.08 -2.65
C MET A 128 0.87 5.68 -2.45
N ASP A 129 1.88 5.31 -3.25
CA ASP A 129 2.56 4.02 -3.13
C ASP A 129 3.29 3.90 -1.78
N MET A 130 4.02 4.95 -1.38
CA MET A 130 4.68 5.00 -0.08
C MET A 130 3.67 4.97 1.09
N SER A 131 2.53 5.65 0.98
CA SER A 131 1.46 5.61 1.98
C SER A 131 0.81 4.24 2.09
N LYS A 132 0.62 3.53 0.98
CA LYS A 132 0.12 2.15 0.96
C LYS A 132 1.12 1.18 1.58
N GLU A 133 2.41 1.32 1.27
CA GLU A 133 3.47 0.50 1.87
C GLU A 133 3.52 0.71 3.40
N MET A 134 3.35 1.95 3.88
CA MET A 134 3.27 2.24 5.32
C MET A 134 2.03 1.61 5.98
N MET A 135 0.83 1.77 5.41
CA MET A 135 -0.40 1.19 5.97
C MET A 135 -0.41 -0.33 5.93
N LYS A 136 0.12 -0.96 4.88
CA LYS A 136 0.21 -2.42 4.81
C LYS A 136 1.07 -2.98 5.95
N ALA A 137 2.14 -2.26 6.28
CA ALA A 137 3.01 -2.63 7.38
C ALA A 137 2.31 -2.47 8.75
N GLU A 138 1.36 -1.54 8.88
CA GLU A 138 0.50 -1.36 10.06
C GLU A 138 -0.61 -2.43 10.14
N MET A 139 -1.30 -2.77 9.03
CA MET A 139 -2.33 -3.80 9.05
C MET A 139 -1.80 -5.20 9.38
N MET A 140 -0.57 -5.53 9.00
CA MET A 140 0.08 -6.77 9.45
C MET A 140 0.32 -6.79 10.98
N GLU A 141 0.32 -5.64 11.66
CA GLU A 141 0.34 -5.55 13.13
C GLU A 141 -1.06 -5.82 13.73
N GLU A 142 -2.14 -5.46 13.03
CA GLU A 142 -3.52 -5.49 13.55
C GLU A 142 -4.28 -6.79 13.21
N THR A 143 -4.00 -7.44 12.07
CA THR A 143 -4.63 -8.73 11.71
C THR A 143 -4.11 -9.93 12.52
N LEU A 144 -3.15 -9.74 13.43
CA LEU A 144 -2.67 -10.79 14.35
C LEU A 144 -3.29 -10.66 15.76
N GLY A 145 -4.30 -9.80 15.92
CA GLY A 145 -5.04 -9.59 17.18
C GLY A 145 -6.50 -10.06 17.16
N MET A 146 -6.95 -10.71 16.09
CA MET A 146 -8.24 -11.40 16.04
C MET A 146 -7.93 -12.85 15.72
N ASP A 147 -8.27 -13.75 16.63
CA ASP A 147 -8.02 -15.18 16.55
C ASP A 147 -8.60 -15.77 15.25
N ASP A 148 -7.74 -15.96 14.24
CA ASP A 148 -8.08 -16.75 13.05
C ASP A 148 -8.37 -18.22 13.43
N GLU A 149 -7.92 -18.70 14.60
CA GLU A 149 -8.23 -20.04 15.11
C GLU A 149 -9.66 -20.15 15.69
N GLU A 150 -10.24 -19.08 16.23
CA GLU A 150 -11.60 -19.13 16.83
C GLU A 150 -12.69 -18.97 15.74
N ILE A 151 -12.43 -18.19 14.69
CA ILE A 151 -13.35 -18.01 13.55
C ILE A 151 -13.37 -19.24 12.63
N GLU A 152 -12.26 -19.98 12.51
CA GLU A 152 -12.21 -21.20 11.68
C GLU A 152 -12.93 -22.38 12.36
N GLU A 153 -12.85 -22.51 13.71
CA GLU A 153 -13.66 -23.49 14.47
C GLU A 153 -15.17 -23.16 14.44
N GLU A 154 -15.56 -21.89 14.62
CA GLU A 154 -16.98 -21.49 14.56
C GLU A 154 -17.58 -21.68 13.15
N ALA A 155 -16.77 -21.46 12.11
CA ALA A 155 -17.18 -21.69 10.73
C ALA A 155 -17.28 -23.20 10.39
N GLU A 156 -16.40 -24.05 10.92
CA GLU A 156 -16.52 -25.51 10.78
C GLU A 156 -17.77 -26.05 11.50
N GLU A 157 -18.09 -25.55 12.70
CA GLU A 157 -19.31 -25.93 13.42
C GLU A 157 -20.60 -25.47 12.71
N GLU A 158 -20.61 -24.28 12.10
CA GLU A 158 -21.74 -23.81 11.29
C GLU A 158 -21.89 -24.65 10.01
N VAL A 159 -20.77 -25.02 9.36
CA VAL A 159 -20.79 -25.90 8.19
C VAL A 159 -21.32 -27.28 8.55
N ASP A 160 -20.91 -27.87 9.67
CA ASP A 160 -21.40 -29.17 10.15
C ASP A 160 -22.89 -29.13 10.54
N LYS A 161 -23.37 -28.01 11.11
CA LYS A 161 -24.81 -27.80 11.34
C LYS A 161 -25.60 -27.75 10.05
N VAL A 162 -25.16 -26.95 9.07
CA VAL A 162 -25.82 -26.84 7.77
C VAL A 162 -25.76 -28.17 7.02
N LEU A 163 -24.65 -28.90 7.10
CA LEU A 163 -24.53 -30.25 6.53
C LEU A 163 -25.53 -31.21 7.17
N ASN A 164 -25.67 -31.21 8.49
CA ASN A 164 -26.62 -32.07 9.20
C ASN A 164 -28.08 -31.72 8.91
N GLU A 165 -28.40 -30.42 8.83
CA GLU A 165 -29.74 -29.94 8.48
C GLU A 165 -30.13 -30.32 7.05
N LEU A 166 -29.18 -30.27 6.10
CA LEU A 166 -29.41 -30.62 4.70
C LEU A 166 -29.38 -32.13 4.43
N THR A 167 -28.63 -32.90 5.23
CA THR A 167 -28.44 -34.36 5.00
C THR A 167 -29.31 -35.24 5.91
N GLN A 168 -30.11 -34.66 6.81
CA GLN A 168 -30.97 -35.39 7.76
C GLN A 168 -30.24 -36.53 8.49
N GLY A 169 -28.97 -36.33 8.82
CA GLY A 169 -28.16 -37.32 9.54
C GLY A 169 -27.71 -38.54 8.73
N ILE A 170 -27.75 -38.51 7.40
CA ILE A 170 -27.28 -39.63 6.56
C ILE A 170 -25.75 -39.62 6.39
N VAL A 171 -25.08 -38.47 6.59
CA VAL A 171 -23.62 -38.37 6.49
C VAL A 171 -23.02 -38.20 7.89
N ALA A 172 -22.35 -39.22 8.39
CA ALA A 172 -21.61 -39.14 9.65
C ALA A 172 -20.40 -38.19 9.53
N PRO A 173 -20.09 -37.37 10.54
CA PRO A 173 -18.94 -36.48 10.51
C PRO A 173 -17.64 -37.29 10.41
N ALA A 174 -16.71 -36.81 9.58
CA ALA A 174 -15.49 -37.52 9.22
C ALA A 174 -14.54 -37.62 10.43
N THR A 175 -14.71 -38.68 11.23
CA THR A 175 -13.76 -39.05 12.29
C THR A 175 -12.41 -39.40 11.67
N LYS A 176 -11.35 -38.77 12.18
CA LYS A 176 -9.94 -39.10 11.92
C LYS A 176 -9.73 -40.61 12.06
N LEU A 177 -9.59 -41.33 10.94
CA LEU A 177 -9.27 -42.75 10.93
C LEU A 177 -7.80 -42.97 11.30
N LYS A 178 -7.57 -43.24 12.59
CA LYS A 178 -6.47 -44.09 13.05
C LYS A 178 -6.89 -45.55 12.90
N SER A 179 -5.95 -46.36 12.43
CA SER A 179 -5.96 -47.82 12.30
C SER A 179 -6.57 -48.55 13.49
N SER A 180 -7.45 -49.54 13.25
CA SER A 180 -7.32 -50.97 13.61
C SER A 180 -8.67 -51.69 13.56
N ASP A 181 -8.62 -52.92 13.06
CA ASP A 181 -9.59 -54.02 13.05
C ASP A 181 -10.97 -53.83 13.72
N GLN A 182 -12.05 -54.07 12.97
CA GLN A 182 -12.91 -55.24 13.22
C GLN A 182 -13.96 -55.46 12.12
N GLN A 183 -14.00 -56.72 11.68
CA GLN A 183 -14.99 -57.35 10.82
C GLN A 183 -16.39 -57.25 11.46
N LEU A 184 -17.43 -57.14 10.63
CA LEU A 184 -18.65 -57.97 10.62
C LEU A 184 -19.52 -57.47 9.46
N VAL A 185 -19.19 -57.93 8.25
CA VAL A 185 -20.00 -57.73 7.05
C VAL A 185 -21.11 -58.76 7.06
N ASP A 186 -22.35 -58.27 7.22
CA ASP A 186 -23.57 -58.73 6.56
C ASP A 186 -23.70 -60.25 6.29
N GLU A 187 -24.02 -61.02 7.33
CA GLU A 187 -24.48 -62.40 7.18
C GLU A 187 -25.94 -62.50 6.68
N GLU A 188 -26.71 -61.40 6.76
CA GLU A 188 -28.12 -61.35 6.32
C GLU A 188 -28.29 -61.12 4.81
N ASN A 189 -27.39 -60.38 4.15
CA ASN A 189 -27.52 -60.06 2.72
C ASN A 189 -27.00 -61.16 1.77
N MET A 190 -26.24 -62.13 2.28
CA MET A 190 -25.71 -63.24 1.47
C MET A 190 -26.72 -64.39 1.33
N GLN A 191 -27.60 -64.59 2.32
CA GLN A 191 -28.65 -65.63 2.26
C GLN A 191 -29.75 -65.26 1.25
N GLN A 192 -30.08 -63.97 1.12
CA GLN A 192 -31.04 -63.47 0.15
C GLN A 192 -30.52 -63.61 -1.29
N ARG A 193 -29.23 -63.32 -1.52
CA ARG A 193 -28.58 -63.51 -2.83
C ARG A 193 -28.46 -64.98 -3.27
N LEU A 194 -28.40 -65.93 -2.34
CA LEU A 194 -28.37 -67.36 -2.66
C LEU A 194 -29.77 -67.96 -2.89
N GLN A 195 -30.84 -67.33 -2.38
CA GLN A 195 -32.22 -67.73 -2.68
C GLN A 195 -32.65 -67.30 -4.10
N ASP A 196 -32.22 -66.12 -4.56
CA ASP A 196 -32.55 -65.62 -5.91
C ASP A 196 -31.82 -66.35 -7.05
N LEU A 197 -30.79 -67.14 -6.74
CA LEU A 197 -30.07 -67.99 -7.72
C LEU A 197 -30.64 -69.42 -7.83
N ARG A 198 -31.64 -69.77 -7.01
CA ARG A 198 -32.29 -71.10 -7.00
C ARG A 198 -33.75 -71.08 -7.47
N SER A 199 -34.20 -69.99 -8.07
CA SER A 199 -35.50 -69.83 -8.75
C SER A 199 -35.32 -69.67 -10.26
#